data_AF-A0A285B614-F1
#
_entry.id   AF-A0A285B614-F1
#
_cell.length_a   1.000
_cell.length_b   1.000
_cell.length_c   1.000
_cell.angle_alpha   90.00
_cell.angle_beta   90.00
_cell.angle_gamma   90.00
#
_symmetry.space_group_name_H-M   'P 1'
#
loop_
_entity.id
_entity.type
_entity.pdbx_description
1 polymer ?
#
loop_
_entity_poly.entity_id
_entity_poly.type
_entity_poly.pdbx_seq_one_letter_code
_entity_poly.pdbx_strand_id
1 'polypeptide(L)'
;MAMQRAYYGQDRDREYFERVFQSANINFLIGSGASLPAIRILGDIEAQLEEHVRSGDDLAYFQQAGDFLTSVWEANDVLLDRTQQGIPHSQPTLDNVTVTRTYYSSFLHSLEKILTQRRTGLLPRRINLFTTNYDLFIEDAAVKSYNVILNDGFSRRGNLYGAHLFDPASFYHTTHATGNLYNYSVELPTINLIKLHGSLSWLKYKNDFYYQVPPLRPVAFATHEELRNWVLSHALILPRKDKFRETLLENIYYDLLRSYSNELDKEGALLIVFGFSFADEHIETLTKKALRNMSLKVIIFSYNEISRIAFMEKFRDYSNVEIVYTPGKELDFTKVNEIINCFLRR
;
A
#
# COMPACT_ATOMS: atom_id res chain seq x y z
N MET A 1 15.50 20.99 -9.79
CA MET A 1 16.18 19.74 -9.41
C MET A 1 15.58 19.19 -8.12
N ALA A 2 15.49 17.87 -7.97
CA ALA A 2 15.03 17.25 -6.72
C ALA A 2 15.82 17.77 -5.51
N MET A 3 15.12 17.91 -4.38
CA MET A 3 15.67 18.46 -3.14
C MET A 3 15.99 17.35 -2.15
N GLN A 4 17.07 17.51 -1.39
CA GLN A 4 17.37 16.65 -0.25
C GLN A 4 16.97 17.35 1.04
N ARG A 5 16.36 16.60 1.97
CA ARG A 5 16.05 17.08 3.32
C ARG A 5 16.57 16.09 4.36
N ALA A 6 17.61 16.52 5.08
CA ALA A 6 18.01 15.84 6.31
C ALA A 6 16.95 16.10 7.39
N TYR A 7 16.45 15.03 8.01
CA TYR A 7 15.56 15.11 9.17
C TYR A 7 16.36 14.94 10.46
N TYR A 8 16.36 15.97 11.30
CA TYR A 8 17.03 15.97 12.61
C TYR A 8 16.03 15.88 13.77
N GLY A 9 14.74 16.03 13.51
CA GLY A 9 13.68 16.00 14.53
C GLY A 9 13.58 17.30 15.35
N GLN A 10 14.14 18.39 14.82
CA GLN A 10 14.08 19.73 15.40
C GLN A 10 12.72 20.40 15.10
N ASP A 11 12.36 21.45 15.83
CA ASP A 11 11.04 22.09 15.68
C ASP A 11 10.79 22.61 14.25
N ARG A 12 11.84 23.06 13.55
CA ARG A 12 11.75 23.45 12.14
C ARG A 12 11.30 22.30 11.22
N ASP A 13 11.76 21.07 11.50
CA ASP A 13 11.34 19.89 10.73
C ASP A 13 9.86 19.60 11.01
N ARG A 14 9.44 19.70 12.28
CA ARG A 14 8.06 19.46 12.70
C ARG A 14 7.09 20.46 12.07
N GLU A 15 7.40 21.75 12.17
CA GLU A 15 6.59 22.81 11.56
C GLU A 15 6.47 22.64 10.04
N TYR A 16 7.53 22.17 9.40
CA TYR A 16 7.52 21.90 7.96
C TYR A 16 6.52 20.80 7.60
N PHE A 17 6.59 19.63 8.26
CA PHE A 17 5.66 18.53 7.98
C PHE A 17 4.23 18.87 8.37
N GLU A 18 4.01 19.58 9.48
CA GLU A 18 2.69 20.08 9.88
C GLU A 18 2.04 20.92 8.76
N ARG A 19 2.76 21.89 8.20
CA ARG A 19 2.25 22.73 7.10
C ARG A 19 1.93 21.92 5.85
N VAL A 20 2.75 20.91 5.55
CA VAL A 20 2.57 20.05 4.38
C VAL A 20 1.29 19.20 4.50
N PHE A 21 1.01 18.63 5.68
CA PHE A 21 -0.19 17.81 5.89
C PHE A 21 -1.50 18.61 6.00
N GLN A 22 -1.45 19.85 6.49
CA GLN A 22 -2.66 20.64 6.77
C GLN A 22 -3.42 21.07 5.52
N SER A 23 -2.72 21.37 4.42
CA SER A 23 -3.31 22.09 3.26
C SER A 23 -3.24 21.32 1.94
N ALA A 24 -3.13 19.98 1.98
CA ALA A 24 -2.91 19.17 0.78
C ALA A 24 -3.97 18.09 0.54
N ASN A 25 -4.15 17.64 -0.71
CA ASN A 25 -4.80 16.38 -1.02
C ASN A 25 -3.80 15.24 -0.74
N ILE A 26 -3.95 14.54 0.39
CA ILE A 26 -2.93 13.61 0.89
C ILE A 26 -3.08 12.23 0.23
N ASN A 27 -2.00 11.77 -0.37
CA ASN A 27 -1.83 10.45 -0.93
C ASN A 27 -0.56 9.80 -0.33
N PHE A 28 -0.64 8.51 -0.02
CA PHE A 28 0.50 7.68 0.35
C PHE A 28 0.73 6.63 -0.72
N LEU A 29 1.99 6.31 -1.01
CA LEU A 29 2.40 5.14 -1.77
C LEU A 29 3.32 4.29 -0.87
N ILE A 30 2.77 3.17 -0.41
CA ILE A 30 3.44 2.23 0.49
C ILE A 30 3.88 1.00 -0.30
N GLY A 31 5.17 0.71 -0.29
CA GLY A 31 5.73 -0.48 -0.95
C GLY A 31 6.19 -1.56 0.03
N SER A 32 6.85 -2.59 -0.50
CA SER A 32 7.19 -3.80 0.26
C SER A 32 8.14 -3.54 1.44
N GLY A 33 8.92 -2.47 1.38
CA GLY A 33 9.81 -2.08 2.49
C GLY A 33 9.07 -1.74 3.79
N ALA A 34 7.77 -1.42 3.73
CA ALA A 34 6.94 -1.17 4.91
C ALA A 34 6.51 -2.44 5.65
N SER A 35 6.56 -3.60 4.97
CA SER A 35 6.20 -4.89 5.55
C SER A 35 7.39 -5.64 6.14
N LEU A 36 8.59 -5.03 6.15
CA LEU A 36 9.73 -5.53 6.89
C LEU A 36 9.52 -5.36 8.41
N PRO A 37 9.93 -6.34 9.24
CA PRO A 37 10.61 -7.60 8.87
C PRO A 37 9.68 -8.79 8.56
N ALA A 38 8.35 -8.66 8.65
CA ALA A 38 7.43 -9.78 8.46
C ALA A 38 7.47 -10.38 7.05
N ILE A 39 7.60 -9.54 6.04
CA ILE A 39 7.60 -9.95 4.63
C ILE A 39 8.85 -9.37 3.99
N ARG A 40 9.64 -10.23 3.35
CA ARG A 40 10.83 -9.83 2.60
C ARG A 40 10.46 -8.88 1.45
N ILE A 41 11.33 -7.92 1.18
CA ILE A 41 11.21 -7.08 -0.01
C ILE A 41 11.27 -7.94 -1.27
N LEU A 42 10.55 -7.52 -2.32
CA LEU A 42 10.60 -8.21 -3.61
C LEU A 42 12.01 -8.22 -4.22
N GLY A 43 12.83 -7.19 -3.97
CA GLY A 43 14.22 -7.14 -4.42
C GLY A 43 14.34 -7.44 -5.92
N ASP A 44 15.23 -8.36 -6.27
CA ASP A 44 15.45 -8.82 -7.66
C ASP A 44 14.48 -9.93 -8.10
N ILE A 45 13.52 -10.36 -7.27
CA ILE A 45 12.56 -11.42 -7.64
C ILE A 45 11.81 -11.01 -8.92
N GLU A 46 11.48 -9.72 -9.09
CA GLU A 46 10.81 -9.25 -10.30
C GLU A 46 11.66 -9.46 -11.56
N ALA A 47 12.94 -9.11 -11.49
CA ALA A 47 13.88 -9.28 -12.60
C ALA A 47 14.16 -10.77 -12.88
N GLN A 48 14.23 -11.60 -11.84
CA GLN A 48 14.41 -13.04 -11.96
C GLN A 48 13.19 -13.73 -12.57
N LEU A 49 11.98 -13.38 -12.12
CA LEU A 49 10.73 -13.87 -12.70
C LEU A 49 10.62 -13.48 -14.18
N GLU A 50 11.02 -12.25 -14.52
CA GLU A 50 11.05 -11.80 -15.92
C GLU A 50 12.03 -12.61 -16.77
N GLU A 51 13.23 -12.91 -16.25
CA GLU A 51 14.21 -13.73 -16.96
C GLU A 51 13.70 -15.15 -17.19
N HIS A 52 12.99 -15.74 -16.22
CA HIS A 52 12.32 -17.02 -16.40
C HIS A 52 11.23 -16.96 -17.49
N VAL A 53 10.48 -15.87 -17.57
CA VAL A 53 9.50 -15.66 -18.65
C VAL A 53 10.18 -15.51 -20.01
N ARG A 54 11.28 -14.75 -20.10
CA ARG A 54 12.04 -14.53 -21.34
C ARG A 54 12.71 -15.80 -21.85
N SER A 55 13.25 -16.62 -20.94
CA SER A 55 13.85 -17.92 -21.25
C SER A 55 12.82 -19.03 -21.49
N GLY A 56 11.53 -18.80 -21.17
CA GLY A 56 10.45 -19.77 -21.32
C GLY A 56 10.46 -20.88 -20.26
N ASP A 57 11.17 -20.66 -19.15
CA ASP A 57 11.25 -21.60 -18.03
C ASP A 57 10.05 -21.44 -17.08
N ASP A 58 8.90 -21.99 -17.51
CA ASP A 58 7.68 -21.98 -16.71
C ASP A 58 7.87 -22.73 -15.36
N LEU A 59 8.74 -23.76 -15.32
CA LEU A 59 8.99 -24.53 -14.09
C LEU A 59 9.60 -23.65 -13.00
N ALA A 60 10.72 -22.99 -13.34
CA ALA A 60 11.40 -22.10 -12.41
C ALA A 60 10.55 -20.88 -12.05
N TYR A 61 9.79 -20.33 -13.01
CA TYR A 61 8.87 -19.22 -12.76
C TYR A 61 7.86 -19.55 -11.64
N PHE A 62 7.10 -20.65 -11.78
CA PHE A 62 6.07 -20.99 -10.78
C PHE A 62 6.67 -21.46 -9.45
N GLN A 63 7.86 -22.07 -9.47
CA GLN A 63 8.59 -22.40 -8.23
C GLN A 63 8.92 -21.13 -7.45
N GLN A 64 9.56 -20.16 -8.11
CA GLN A 64 9.96 -18.91 -7.47
C GLN A 64 8.75 -18.06 -7.04
N ALA A 65 7.73 -17.93 -7.90
CA ALA A 65 6.50 -17.23 -7.55
C ALA A 65 5.78 -17.92 -6.38
N GLY A 66 5.79 -19.25 -6.36
CA GLY A 66 5.28 -20.07 -5.27
C GLY A 66 5.97 -19.81 -3.94
N ASP A 67 7.29 -19.81 -3.93
CA ASP A 67 8.12 -19.55 -2.74
C ASP A 67 7.94 -18.11 -2.24
N PHE A 68 7.78 -17.15 -3.16
CA PHE A 68 7.45 -15.77 -2.81
C PHE A 68 6.06 -15.68 -2.15
N LEU A 69 5.00 -16.16 -2.81
CA LEU A 69 3.64 -16.13 -2.26
C LEU A 69 3.56 -16.89 -0.93
N THR A 70 4.32 -17.96 -0.76
CA THR A 70 4.45 -18.68 0.50
C THR A 70 4.92 -17.78 1.62
N SER A 71 6.00 -17.02 1.39
CA SER A 71 6.53 -16.10 2.41
C SER A 71 5.55 -14.98 2.76
N VAL A 72 4.74 -14.52 1.80
CA VAL A 72 3.68 -13.54 2.07
C VAL A 72 2.54 -14.18 2.87
N TRP A 73 2.11 -15.38 2.50
CA TRP A 73 1.06 -16.12 3.21
C TRP A 73 1.44 -16.46 4.63
N GLU A 74 2.69 -16.88 4.89
CA GLU A 74 3.14 -17.20 6.24
C GLU A 74 2.91 -16.03 7.21
N ALA A 75 3.29 -14.81 6.80
CA ALA A 75 3.06 -13.61 7.59
C ALA A 75 1.55 -13.30 7.78
N ASN A 76 0.74 -13.51 6.75
CA ASN A 76 -0.70 -13.23 6.80
C ASN A 76 -1.46 -14.29 7.60
N ASP A 77 -1.05 -15.56 7.57
CA ASP A 77 -1.63 -16.62 8.37
C ASP A 77 -1.37 -16.38 9.86
N VAL A 78 -0.17 -15.93 10.23
CA VAL A 78 0.10 -15.44 11.59
C VAL A 78 -0.82 -14.26 11.94
N LEU A 79 -0.97 -13.28 11.04
CA LEU A 79 -1.83 -12.12 11.28
C LEU A 79 -3.31 -12.50 11.48
N LEU A 80 -3.77 -13.57 10.81
CA LEU A 80 -5.15 -14.07 10.84
C LEU A 80 -5.37 -15.15 11.92
N ASP A 81 -4.38 -15.41 12.78
CA ASP A 81 -4.38 -16.49 13.77
C ASP A 81 -4.68 -17.88 13.16
N ARG A 82 -4.17 -18.12 11.94
CA ARG A 82 -4.32 -19.39 11.21
C ARG A 82 -3.02 -20.18 11.28
N THR A 83 -3.14 -21.47 11.56
CA THR A 83 -1.98 -22.37 11.65
C THR A 83 -2.32 -23.72 11.02
N GLN A 84 -1.38 -24.30 10.28
CA GLN A 84 -1.56 -25.66 9.77
C GLN A 84 -1.57 -26.65 10.95
N GLN A 85 -2.44 -27.66 10.89
CA GLN A 85 -2.57 -28.63 11.98
C GLN A 85 -1.23 -29.30 12.28
N GLY A 86 -0.74 -29.17 13.50
CA GLY A 86 0.51 -29.78 13.96
C GLY A 86 1.80 -29.07 13.53
N ILE A 87 1.71 -27.93 12.82
CA ILE A 87 2.89 -27.17 12.36
C ILE A 87 2.80 -25.75 12.91
N PRO A 88 3.37 -25.47 14.10
CA PRO A 88 3.36 -24.13 14.65
C PRO A 88 4.25 -23.19 13.84
N HIS A 89 3.88 -21.91 13.81
CA HIS A 89 4.74 -20.86 13.26
C HIS A 89 6.03 -20.73 14.08
N SER A 90 7.12 -20.39 13.40
CA SER A 90 8.40 -20.16 14.08
C SER A 90 8.33 -18.92 14.97
N GLN A 91 9.04 -18.93 16.11
CA GLN A 91 9.10 -17.75 16.98
C GLN A 91 9.61 -16.49 16.25
N PRO A 92 10.65 -16.56 15.40
CA PRO A 92 11.06 -15.41 14.59
C PRO A 92 9.95 -14.87 13.67
N THR A 93 9.16 -15.75 13.05
CA THR A 93 8.00 -15.33 12.23
C THR A 93 6.98 -14.56 13.08
N LEU A 94 6.63 -15.11 14.24
CA LEU A 94 5.68 -14.48 15.18
C LEU A 94 6.16 -13.09 15.63
N ASP A 95 7.43 -12.98 16.00
CA ASP A 95 8.03 -11.73 16.46
C ASP A 95 8.05 -10.69 15.33
N ASN A 96 8.46 -11.09 14.12
CA ASN A 96 8.52 -10.21 12.95
C ASN A 96 7.13 -9.68 12.55
N VAL A 97 6.11 -10.54 12.56
CA VAL A 97 4.72 -10.16 12.29
C VAL A 97 4.19 -9.21 13.37
N THR A 98 4.49 -9.48 14.65
CA THR A 98 4.07 -8.63 15.77
C THR A 98 4.67 -7.21 15.68
N VAL A 99 5.96 -7.13 15.35
CA VAL A 99 6.66 -5.86 15.13
C VAL A 99 6.04 -5.11 13.94
N THR A 100 5.88 -5.77 12.80
CA THR A 100 5.30 -5.16 11.58
C THR A 100 3.86 -4.69 11.80
N ARG A 101 3.05 -5.49 12.51
CA ARG A 101 1.69 -5.13 12.93
C ARG A 101 1.67 -3.85 13.76
N THR A 102 2.66 -3.65 14.63
CA THR A 102 2.80 -2.44 15.45
C THR A 102 3.14 -1.21 14.59
N TYR A 103 3.96 -1.38 13.55
CA TYR A 103 4.26 -0.30 12.60
C TYR A 103 3.02 0.16 11.83
N TYR A 104 2.25 -0.76 11.26
CA TYR A 104 1.01 -0.42 10.54
C TYR A 104 -0.08 0.13 11.47
N SER A 105 -0.21 -0.40 12.69
CA SER A 105 -1.13 0.15 13.70
C SER A 105 -0.77 1.60 14.06
N SER A 106 0.53 1.88 14.27
CA SER A 106 1.02 3.23 14.56
C SER A 106 0.83 4.17 13.37
N PHE A 107 1.07 3.67 12.15
CA PHE A 107 0.85 4.42 10.92
C PHE A 107 -0.62 4.82 10.77
N LEU A 108 -1.55 3.87 10.89
CA LEU A 108 -2.96 4.15 10.73
C LEU A 108 -3.49 5.11 11.80
N HIS A 109 -3.05 4.97 13.05
CA HIS A 109 -3.32 5.93 14.12
C HIS A 109 -2.83 7.34 13.78
N SER A 110 -1.68 7.45 13.12
CA SER A 110 -1.14 8.74 12.66
C SER A 110 -2.06 9.35 11.60
N LEU A 111 -2.57 8.54 10.65
CA LEU A 111 -3.50 8.99 9.62
C LEU A 111 -4.86 9.42 10.19
N GLU A 112 -5.40 8.63 11.13
CA GLU A 112 -6.62 8.96 11.87
C GLU A 112 -6.52 10.32 12.55
N LYS A 113 -5.38 10.59 13.21
CA LYS A 113 -5.16 11.88 13.85
C LYS A 113 -5.02 13.04 12.86
N ILE A 114 -4.35 12.84 11.72
CA ILE A 114 -4.31 13.85 10.64
C ILE A 114 -5.73 14.20 10.19
N LEU A 115 -6.58 13.20 9.97
CA LEU A 115 -7.94 13.42 9.50
C LEU A 115 -8.85 14.08 10.55
N THR A 116 -8.74 13.70 11.81
CA THR A 116 -9.56 14.26 12.90
C THR A 116 -9.17 15.70 13.24
N GLN A 117 -7.89 16.06 13.11
CA GLN A 117 -7.40 17.41 13.39
C GLN A 117 -7.49 18.36 12.18
N ARG A 118 -7.93 17.88 11.01
CA ARG A 118 -8.29 18.77 9.88
C ARG A 118 -9.50 19.64 10.26
N ARG A 119 -9.17 20.86 10.71
CA ARG A 119 -10.14 21.87 11.19
C ARG A 119 -10.88 22.60 10.08
N THR A 120 -10.48 22.48 8.81
CA THR A 120 -11.11 23.19 7.69
C THR A 120 -12.04 22.27 6.91
N GLY A 121 -13.24 22.75 6.58
CA GLY A 121 -14.17 22.09 5.65
C GLY A 121 -13.83 22.35 4.17
N LEU A 122 -12.66 22.91 3.88
CA LEU A 122 -12.22 23.26 2.53
C LEU A 122 -11.65 22.07 1.75
N LEU A 123 -11.12 21.07 2.46
CA LEU A 123 -10.58 19.85 1.88
C LEU A 123 -11.36 18.64 2.41
N PRO A 124 -11.59 17.61 1.58
CA PRO A 124 -12.21 16.38 2.04
C PRO A 124 -11.45 15.78 3.21
N ARG A 125 -12.15 15.16 4.15
CA ARG A 125 -11.56 14.40 5.27
C ARG A 125 -11.16 13.01 4.80
N ARG A 126 -10.31 12.99 3.76
CA ARG A 126 -9.91 11.77 3.07
C ARG A 126 -8.40 11.70 2.86
N ILE A 127 -7.86 10.50 3.03
CA ILE A 127 -6.50 10.11 2.63
C ILE A 127 -6.62 8.94 1.66
N ASN A 128 -5.87 8.96 0.56
CA ASN A 128 -5.70 7.78 -0.29
C ASN A 128 -4.38 7.10 0.02
N LEU A 129 -4.43 5.79 0.25
CA LEU A 129 -3.28 4.93 0.51
C LEU A 129 -3.17 3.94 -0.65
N PHE A 130 -2.25 4.23 -1.56
CA PHE A 130 -1.86 3.34 -2.63
C PHE A 130 -0.82 2.35 -2.12
N THR A 131 -0.98 1.07 -2.44
CA THR A 131 0.02 0.06 -2.09
C THR A 131 0.18 -0.97 -3.21
N THR A 132 1.40 -1.46 -3.38
CA THR A 132 1.72 -2.60 -4.24
C THR A 132 1.84 -3.89 -3.45
N ASN A 133 1.63 -3.83 -2.13
CA ASN A 133 1.75 -4.98 -1.24
C ASN A 133 0.48 -5.84 -1.28
N TYR A 134 0.67 -7.16 -1.20
CA TYR A 134 -0.42 -8.14 -1.19
C TYR A 134 -0.98 -8.43 0.21
N ASP A 135 -0.26 -8.00 1.26
CA ASP A 135 -0.56 -8.30 2.67
C ASP A 135 -1.76 -7.56 3.24
N LEU A 136 -2.26 -8.00 4.39
CA LEU A 136 -3.47 -7.52 5.04
C LEU A 136 -3.19 -6.65 6.28
N PHE A 137 -1.96 -6.12 6.45
CA PHE A 137 -1.59 -5.39 7.66
C PHE A 137 -2.38 -4.08 7.85
N ILE A 138 -2.74 -3.40 6.76
CA ILE A 138 -3.53 -2.17 6.81
C ILE A 138 -4.97 -2.47 7.22
N GLU A 139 -5.56 -3.52 6.66
CA GLU A 139 -6.89 -3.99 7.04
C GLU A 139 -6.95 -4.40 8.52
N ASP A 140 -5.98 -5.15 9.02
CA ASP A 140 -5.87 -5.51 10.44
C ASP A 140 -5.72 -4.27 11.34
N ALA A 141 -4.86 -3.32 10.94
CA ALA A 141 -4.69 -2.07 11.68
C ALA A 141 -6.00 -1.28 11.77
N ALA A 142 -6.80 -1.29 10.70
CA ALA A 142 -8.07 -0.55 10.64
C ALA A 142 -9.15 -1.09 11.54
N VAL A 143 -9.14 -2.40 11.84
CA VAL A 143 -10.08 -2.99 12.81
C VAL A 143 -9.95 -2.35 14.20
N LYS A 144 -8.77 -1.80 14.53
CA LYS A 144 -8.48 -1.17 15.82
C LYS A 144 -8.76 0.34 15.84
N SER A 145 -9.02 0.96 14.68
CA SER A 145 -9.26 2.39 14.52
C SER A 145 -10.74 2.67 14.25
N TYR A 146 -11.49 3.08 15.26
CA TYR A 146 -12.95 3.26 15.16
C TYR A 146 -13.39 4.61 14.58
N ASN A 147 -12.51 5.63 14.54
CA ASN A 147 -12.89 6.98 14.12
C ASN A 147 -12.67 7.26 12.62
N VAL A 148 -12.19 6.27 11.86
CA VAL A 148 -11.99 6.34 10.42
C VAL A 148 -12.70 5.20 9.72
N ILE A 149 -13.28 5.50 8.56
CA ILE A 149 -13.80 4.49 7.66
C ILE A 149 -12.63 4.01 6.79
N LEU A 150 -12.28 2.73 6.86
CA LEU A 150 -11.44 2.11 5.84
C LEU A 150 -12.31 1.70 4.65
N ASN A 151 -12.04 2.29 3.50
CA ASN A 151 -12.62 1.90 2.22
C ASN A 151 -11.58 1.16 1.39
N ASP A 152 -11.70 -0.16 1.27
CA ASP A 152 -10.81 -1.04 0.50
C ASP A 152 -11.34 -1.32 -0.92
N GLY A 153 -12.40 -0.62 -1.32
CA GLY A 153 -13.07 -0.81 -2.61
C GLY A 153 -14.12 -1.92 -2.60
N PHE A 154 -14.26 -2.73 -1.54
CA PHE A 154 -15.30 -3.75 -1.46
C PHE A 154 -16.57 -3.22 -0.81
N SER A 155 -17.71 -3.50 -1.45
CA SER A 155 -19.03 -3.20 -0.93
C SER A 155 -19.23 -3.85 0.43
N ARG A 156 -19.49 -3.03 1.47
CA ARG A 156 -19.89 -3.53 2.79
C ARG A 156 -21.28 -4.18 2.78
N ARG A 157 -22.06 -3.99 1.71
CA ARG A 157 -23.28 -4.78 1.46
C ARG A 157 -22.87 -6.11 0.84
N GLY A 158 -22.98 -7.19 1.60
CA GLY A 158 -22.86 -8.55 1.07
C GLY A 158 -24.04 -8.89 0.17
N ASN A 159 -23.82 -9.72 -0.84
CA ASN A 159 -24.89 -10.35 -1.59
C ASN A 159 -25.59 -11.44 -0.74
N LEU A 160 -26.58 -12.14 -1.32
CA LEU A 160 -27.30 -13.22 -0.63
C LEU A 160 -26.41 -14.37 -0.14
N TYR A 161 -25.17 -14.47 -0.63
CA TYR A 161 -24.18 -15.48 -0.25
C TYR A 161 -23.13 -14.92 0.71
N GLY A 162 -23.29 -13.69 1.21
CA GLY A 162 -22.32 -13.03 2.08
C GLY A 162 -21.05 -12.55 1.35
N ALA A 163 -21.01 -12.57 0.02
CA ALA A 163 -19.86 -12.11 -0.74
C ALA A 163 -19.90 -10.60 -0.96
N HIS A 164 -18.75 -9.95 -0.81
CA HIS A 164 -18.58 -8.51 -0.93
C HIS A 164 -17.95 -8.18 -2.28
N LEU A 165 -18.69 -7.52 -3.17
CA LEU A 165 -18.25 -7.19 -4.53
C LEU A 165 -17.31 -5.98 -4.54
N PHE A 166 -16.26 -6.02 -5.35
CA PHE A 166 -15.38 -4.89 -5.59
C PHE A 166 -16.06 -3.83 -6.46
N ASP A 167 -15.99 -2.58 -6.00
CA ASP A 167 -16.53 -1.40 -6.67
C ASP A 167 -15.48 -0.27 -6.59
N PRO A 168 -14.68 -0.05 -7.65
CA PRO A 168 -13.69 1.02 -7.66
C PRO A 168 -14.32 2.42 -7.62
N ALA A 169 -15.60 2.57 -8.01
CA ALA A 169 -16.27 3.87 -7.91
C ALA A 169 -16.46 4.30 -6.45
N SER A 170 -16.45 3.34 -5.50
CA SER A 170 -16.58 3.63 -4.08
C SER A 170 -15.49 4.53 -3.52
N PHE A 171 -14.29 4.57 -4.11
CA PHE A 171 -13.20 5.47 -3.68
C PHE A 171 -13.55 6.96 -3.85
N TYR A 172 -14.55 7.26 -4.70
CA TYR A 172 -15.04 8.61 -4.93
C TYR A 172 -16.25 8.98 -4.07
N HIS A 173 -16.76 8.06 -3.25
CA HIS A 173 -17.88 8.34 -2.35
C HIS A 173 -17.43 9.09 -1.09
N THR A 174 -18.33 9.93 -0.57
CA THR A 174 -18.14 10.63 0.71
C THR A 174 -19.26 10.25 1.67
N THR A 175 -18.89 9.76 2.85
CA THR A 175 -19.85 9.36 3.87
C THR A 175 -20.06 10.50 4.87
N HIS A 176 -21.32 10.81 5.17
CA HIS A 176 -21.68 11.82 6.15
C HIS A 176 -22.49 11.20 7.30
N ALA A 177 -22.21 11.61 8.53
CA ALA A 177 -23.05 11.35 9.68
C ALA A 177 -23.99 12.53 9.92
N THR A 178 -25.29 12.24 10.05
CA THR A 178 -26.32 13.24 10.36
C THR A 178 -26.75 13.14 11.82
N GLY A 179 -26.78 14.28 12.52
CA GLY A 179 -27.31 14.35 13.88
C GLY A 179 -28.83 14.17 13.93
N ASN A 180 -29.34 13.65 15.05
CA ASN A 180 -30.77 13.47 15.28
C ASN A 180 -31.55 14.80 15.41
N LEU A 181 -30.86 15.91 15.66
CA LEU A 181 -31.42 17.26 15.71
C LEU A 181 -30.65 18.22 14.79
N TYR A 182 -31.36 19.22 14.25
CA TYR A 182 -30.83 20.39 13.55
C TYR A 182 -30.18 20.19 12.17
N ASN A 183 -30.43 19.06 11.48
CA ASN A 183 -29.90 18.79 10.12
C ASN A 183 -28.36 18.94 10.00
N TYR A 184 -27.62 18.80 11.10
CA TYR A 184 -26.17 18.87 11.09
C TYR A 184 -25.61 17.63 10.41
N SER A 185 -24.74 17.82 9.42
CA SER A 185 -24.08 16.77 8.65
C SER A 185 -22.57 16.93 8.76
N VAL A 186 -21.87 15.87 9.12
CA VAL A 186 -20.40 15.85 9.24
C VAL A 186 -19.85 14.79 8.33
N GLU A 187 -18.94 15.18 7.44
CA GLU A 187 -18.13 14.23 6.69
C GLU A 187 -17.30 13.36 7.65
N LEU A 188 -17.46 12.05 7.51
CA LEU A 188 -16.72 11.07 8.29
C LEU A 188 -15.31 10.88 7.69
N PRO A 189 -14.25 10.95 8.53
CA PRO A 189 -12.89 10.61 8.11
C PRO A 189 -12.82 9.28 7.36
N THR A 190 -12.26 9.30 6.16
CA THR A 190 -12.17 8.10 5.31
C THR A 190 -10.74 7.88 4.82
N ILE A 191 -10.25 6.65 4.92
CA ILE A 191 -8.99 6.21 4.32
C ILE A 191 -9.34 5.25 3.19
N ASN A 192 -9.03 5.65 1.97
CA ASN A 192 -9.16 4.77 0.80
C ASN A 192 -7.89 3.91 0.70
N LEU A 193 -8.00 2.60 0.81
CA LEU A 193 -6.95 1.63 0.57
C LEU A 193 -7.05 1.12 -0.87
N ILE A 194 -6.10 1.51 -1.71
CA ILE A 194 -6.08 1.21 -3.14
C ILE A 194 -4.90 0.29 -3.43
N LYS A 195 -5.18 -1.01 -3.59
CA LYS A 195 -4.17 -2.04 -3.85
C LYS A 195 -3.93 -2.20 -5.35
N LEU A 196 -2.88 -1.54 -5.85
CA LEU A 196 -2.60 -1.42 -7.29
C LEU A 196 -2.32 -2.77 -7.97
N HIS A 197 -1.78 -3.75 -7.24
CA HIS A 197 -1.46 -5.08 -7.74
C HIS A 197 -2.41 -6.18 -7.21
N GLY A 198 -3.52 -5.79 -6.58
CA GLY A 198 -4.44 -6.72 -5.93
C GLY A 198 -3.99 -7.09 -4.52
N SER A 199 -4.63 -8.12 -3.95
CA SER A 199 -4.42 -8.54 -2.56
C SER A 199 -4.59 -10.05 -2.41
N LEU A 200 -4.03 -10.61 -1.34
CA LEU A 200 -4.32 -11.99 -0.93
C LEU A 200 -5.81 -12.21 -0.56
N SER A 201 -6.52 -11.14 -0.23
CA SER A 201 -7.96 -11.15 0.05
C SER A 201 -8.84 -11.05 -1.20
N TRP A 202 -8.27 -10.90 -2.40
CA TRP A 202 -9.05 -10.76 -3.63
C TRP A 202 -9.28 -12.13 -4.25
N LEU A 203 -10.56 -12.48 -4.40
CA LEU A 203 -10.98 -13.63 -5.18
C LEU A 203 -11.62 -13.15 -6.47
N LYS A 204 -11.06 -13.60 -7.59
CA LYS A 204 -11.70 -13.41 -8.89
C LYS A 204 -12.68 -14.54 -9.15
N TYR A 205 -13.91 -14.19 -9.48
CA TYR A 205 -14.90 -15.15 -9.94
C TYR A 205 -15.67 -14.60 -11.13
N LYS A 206 -15.55 -15.28 -12.28
CA LYS A 206 -16.02 -14.78 -13.58
C LYS A 206 -15.42 -13.40 -13.87
N ASN A 207 -16.28 -12.38 -13.97
CA ASN A 207 -15.92 -11.01 -14.34
C ASN A 207 -15.77 -10.08 -13.13
N ASP A 208 -16.01 -10.60 -11.93
CA ASP A 208 -16.15 -9.83 -10.71
C ASP A 208 -15.07 -10.23 -9.68
N PHE A 209 -14.81 -9.32 -8.75
CA PHE A 209 -13.88 -9.53 -7.64
C PHE A 209 -14.61 -9.49 -6.33
N TYR A 210 -14.27 -10.41 -5.45
CA TYR A 210 -14.88 -10.56 -4.15
C TYR A 210 -13.83 -10.51 -3.05
N TYR A 211 -14.19 -9.91 -1.92
CA TYR A 211 -13.36 -10.01 -0.72
C TYR A 211 -13.53 -11.42 -0.13
N GLN A 212 -12.51 -12.23 -0.26
CA GLN A 212 -12.45 -13.56 0.35
C GLN A 212 -11.00 -13.94 0.60
N VAL A 213 -10.68 -14.23 1.85
CA VAL A 213 -9.38 -14.82 2.20
C VAL A 213 -9.47 -16.32 1.93
N PRO A 214 -8.66 -16.88 1.00
CA PRO A 214 -8.68 -18.32 0.70
C PRO A 214 -8.33 -19.18 1.93
N PRO A 215 -8.64 -20.49 1.87
CA PRO A 215 -8.23 -21.43 2.92
C PRO A 215 -6.71 -21.52 3.02
N LEU A 216 -6.24 -22.08 4.13
CA LEU A 216 -4.82 -22.37 4.36
C LEU A 216 -4.21 -23.12 3.17
N ARG A 217 -3.00 -22.74 2.80
CA ARG A 217 -2.20 -23.42 1.77
C ARG A 217 -2.02 -24.91 2.14
N PRO A 218 -1.99 -25.83 1.16
CA PRO A 218 -1.50 -27.19 1.36
C PRO A 218 -0.05 -27.23 1.88
N VAL A 219 0.28 -28.20 2.75
CA VAL A 219 1.63 -28.41 3.33
C VAL A 219 2.69 -28.58 2.22
N ALA A 220 2.32 -29.30 1.16
CA ALA A 220 3.17 -29.54 0.00
C ALA A 220 2.29 -29.62 -1.25
N PHE A 221 2.90 -29.34 -2.41
CA PHE A 221 2.31 -29.61 -3.72
C PHE A 221 2.88 -30.93 -4.23
N ALA A 222 2.02 -31.88 -4.58
CA ALA A 222 2.44 -33.19 -5.09
C ALA A 222 2.96 -33.09 -6.53
N THR A 223 2.49 -32.10 -7.29
CA THR A 223 2.87 -31.87 -8.68
C THR A 223 3.15 -30.41 -8.96
N HIS A 224 3.93 -30.13 -10.01
CA HIS A 224 4.10 -28.78 -10.52
C HIS A 224 2.77 -28.15 -10.98
N GLU A 225 1.83 -28.96 -11.47
CA GLU A 225 0.51 -28.49 -11.89
C GLU A 225 -0.32 -27.96 -10.71
N GLU A 226 -0.28 -28.62 -9.56
CA GLU A 226 -0.91 -28.13 -8.33
C GLU A 226 -0.33 -26.79 -7.87
N LEU A 227 1.01 -26.67 -7.88
CA LEU A 227 1.68 -25.41 -7.56
C LEU A 227 1.26 -24.30 -8.53
N ARG A 228 1.31 -24.58 -9.83
CA ARG A 228 0.89 -23.64 -10.88
C ARG A 228 -0.55 -23.18 -10.66
N ASN A 229 -1.48 -24.11 -10.43
CA ASN A 229 -2.88 -23.79 -10.20
C ASN A 229 -3.07 -22.96 -8.93
N TRP A 230 -2.30 -23.25 -7.86
CA TRP A 230 -2.33 -22.44 -6.65
C TRP A 230 -1.82 -21.02 -6.89
N VAL A 231 -0.68 -20.84 -7.57
CA VAL A 231 -0.14 -19.51 -7.91
C VAL A 231 -1.16 -18.72 -8.73
N LEU A 232 -1.73 -19.34 -9.78
CA LEU A 232 -2.70 -18.69 -10.68
C LEU A 232 -4.07 -18.44 -10.04
N SER A 233 -4.40 -19.09 -8.93
CA SER A 233 -5.67 -18.83 -8.23
C SER A 233 -5.69 -17.47 -7.53
N HIS A 234 -4.53 -16.84 -7.33
CA HIS A 234 -4.42 -15.53 -6.72
C HIS A 234 -4.74 -14.43 -7.72
N ALA A 235 -5.68 -13.55 -7.38
CA ALA A 235 -6.02 -12.37 -8.19
C ALA A 235 -5.00 -11.24 -7.97
N LEU A 236 -3.76 -11.49 -8.36
CA LEU A 236 -2.62 -10.59 -8.18
C LEU A 236 -1.96 -10.26 -9.52
N ILE A 237 -1.46 -9.03 -9.64
CA ILE A 237 -0.42 -8.74 -10.65
C ILE A 237 0.90 -9.23 -10.07
N LEU A 238 1.30 -10.44 -10.45
CA LEU A 238 2.68 -10.85 -10.19
C LEU A 238 3.62 -10.02 -11.08
N PRO A 239 4.81 -9.63 -10.57
CA PRO A 239 5.80 -8.94 -11.36
C PRO A 239 6.14 -9.76 -12.61
N ARG A 240 5.69 -9.25 -13.75
CA ARG A 240 5.97 -9.69 -15.11
C ARG A 240 5.68 -11.16 -15.40
N LYS A 241 4.41 -11.41 -15.76
CA LYS A 241 4.07 -12.30 -16.89
C LYS A 241 3.07 -11.53 -17.76
N ASP A 242 3.53 -11.01 -18.89
CA ASP A 242 2.71 -10.32 -19.92
C ASP A 242 1.65 -11.24 -20.59
N LYS A 243 1.29 -12.35 -19.93
CA LYS A 243 0.47 -13.44 -20.48
C LYS A 243 -0.68 -13.92 -19.58
N PHE A 244 -1.06 -13.18 -18.54
CA PHE A 244 -2.39 -13.35 -17.95
C PHE A 244 -3.32 -12.22 -18.37
N ARG A 245 -3.63 -12.27 -19.68
CA ARG A 245 -4.63 -11.47 -20.38
C ARG A 245 -6.02 -11.97 -20.03
N GLU A 246 -6.47 -11.69 -18.83
CA GLU A 246 -7.90 -11.52 -18.67
C GLU A 246 -8.18 -10.03 -18.76
N THR A 247 -8.81 -9.63 -19.84
CA THR A 247 -9.14 -8.24 -20.21
C THR A 247 -9.83 -7.47 -19.07
N LEU A 248 -10.45 -8.17 -18.12
CA LEU A 248 -11.09 -7.58 -16.95
C LEU A 248 -10.16 -7.36 -15.75
N LEU A 249 -9.16 -8.23 -15.53
CA LEU A 249 -8.07 -7.94 -14.58
C LEU A 249 -7.38 -6.66 -15.05
N GLU A 250 -7.02 -6.63 -16.33
CA GLU A 250 -6.48 -5.46 -17.00
C GLU A 250 -7.34 -4.22 -16.73
N ASN A 251 -8.65 -4.26 -16.97
CA ASN A 251 -9.52 -3.09 -16.78
C ASN A 251 -9.52 -2.55 -15.34
N ILE A 252 -9.68 -3.41 -14.32
CA ILE A 252 -9.69 -2.93 -12.93
C ILE A 252 -8.33 -2.33 -12.56
N TYR A 253 -7.23 -3.01 -12.88
CA TYR A 253 -5.92 -2.46 -12.57
C TYR A 253 -5.63 -1.17 -13.33
N TYR A 254 -6.06 -1.05 -14.59
CA TYR A 254 -6.01 0.21 -15.33
C TYR A 254 -6.84 1.31 -14.66
N ASP A 255 -8.01 0.99 -14.12
CA ASP A 255 -8.85 1.94 -13.39
C ASP A 255 -8.19 2.38 -12.07
N LEU A 256 -7.51 1.48 -11.36
CA LEU A 256 -6.75 1.80 -10.13
C LEU A 256 -5.52 2.67 -10.43
N LEU A 257 -4.77 2.36 -11.49
CA LEU A 257 -3.65 3.17 -11.96
C LEU A 257 -4.12 4.54 -12.48
N ARG A 258 -5.29 4.59 -13.14
CA ARG A 258 -5.93 5.86 -13.52
C ARG A 258 -6.34 6.66 -12.28
N SER A 259 -6.89 5.99 -11.26
CA SER A 259 -7.22 6.61 -9.98
C SER A 259 -5.98 7.21 -9.33
N TYR A 260 -4.86 6.48 -9.33
CA TYR A 260 -3.56 6.98 -8.88
C TYR A 260 -3.15 8.26 -9.63
N SER A 261 -3.14 8.22 -10.96
CA SER A 261 -2.80 9.40 -11.77
C SER A 261 -3.72 10.60 -11.47
N ASN A 262 -5.04 10.37 -11.43
CA ASN A 262 -6.03 11.41 -11.21
C ASN A 262 -5.88 12.08 -9.83
N GLU A 263 -5.53 11.32 -8.78
CA GLU A 263 -5.31 11.90 -7.46
C GLU A 263 -4.03 12.75 -7.39
N LEU A 264 -3.02 12.46 -8.22
CA LEU A 264 -1.79 13.25 -8.32
C LEU A 264 -1.95 14.51 -9.19
N ASP A 265 -2.88 14.49 -10.15
CA ASP A 265 -3.18 15.64 -11.01
C ASP A 265 -4.04 16.70 -10.30
N LYS A 266 -4.55 16.41 -9.10
CA LYS A 266 -5.30 17.40 -8.29
C LYS A 266 -4.42 18.57 -7.89
N GLU A 267 -5.05 19.73 -7.77
CA GLU A 267 -4.40 20.91 -7.21
C GLU A 267 -4.01 20.67 -5.74
N GLY A 268 -2.77 21.02 -5.39
CA GLY A 268 -2.25 20.85 -4.03
C GLY A 268 -2.15 19.39 -3.59
N ALA A 269 -1.95 18.46 -4.53
CA ALA A 269 -1.70 17.07 -4.22
C ALA A 269 -0.37 16.88 -3.48
N LEU A 270 -0.38 16.03 -2.46
CA LEU A 270 0.80 15.57 -1.74
C LEU A 270 0.88 14.06 -1.91
N LEU A 271 2.00 13.56 -2.41
CA LEU A 271 2.32 12.14 -2.43
C LEU A 271 3.47 11.87 -1.46
N ILE A 272 3.24 10.99 -0.50
CA ILE A 272 4.27 10.51 0.42
C ILE A 272 4.61 9.07 0.08
N VAL A 273 5.88 8.79 -0.14
CA VAL A 273 6.37 7.48 -0.59
C VAL A 273 7.25 6.87 0.48
N PHE A 274 6.95 5.63 0.86
CA PHE A 274 7.78 4.85 1.77
C PHE A 274 7.79 3.37 1.39
N GLY A 275 8.95 2.72 1.52
CA GLY A 275 9.11 1.30 1.22
C GLY A 275 8.95 0.92 -0.25
N PHE A 276 8.87 1.90 -1.18
CA PHE A 276 8.71 1.69 -2.60
C PHE A 276 9.93 2.22 -3.37
N SER A 277 10.58 1.36 -4.16
CA SER A 277 11.82 1.67 -4.87
C SER A 277 11.61 2.34 -6.24
N PHE A 278 10.36 2.43 -6.73
CA PHE A 278 10.06 2.74 -8.12
C PHE A 278 10.73 1.75 -9.10
N ALA A 279 10.74 0.46 -8.76
CA ALA A 279 11.13 -0.61 -9.71
C ALA A 279 10.02 -0.91 -10.72
N ASP A 280 8.76 -0.68 -10.36
CA ASP A 280 7.64 -0.73 -11.28
C ASP A 280 7.66 0.47 -12.24
N GLU A 281 7.96 0.19 -13.51
CA GLU A 281 8.10 1.20 -14.56
C GLU A 281 6.79 1.94 -14.87
N HIS A 282 5.63 1.29 -14.71
CA HIS A 282 4.33 1.92 -14.95
C HIS A 282 4.03 2.97 -13.88
N ILE A 283 4.16 2.60 -12.60
CA ILE A 283 3.95 3.52 -11.48
C ILE A 283 4.98 4.66 -11.55
N GLU A 284 6.26 4.36 -11.78
CA GLU A 284 7.30 5.39 -11.95
C GLU A 284 6.94 6.37 -13.08
N THR A 285 6.54 5.87 -14.24
CA THR A 285 6.20 6.69 -15.40
C THR A 285 4.99 7.57 -15.11
N LEU A 286 3.96 7.03 -14.43
CA LEU A 286 2.79 7.80 -14.03
C LEU A 286 3.16 8.91 -13.02
N THR A 287 3.98 8.61 -12.01
CA THR A 287 4.46 9.62 -11.05
C THR A 287 5.26 10.71 -11.78
N LYS A 288 6.19 10.35 -12.67
CA LYS A 288 6.99 11.30 -13.46
C LYS A 288 6.15 12.17 -14.38
N LYS A 289 5.05 11.64 -14.94
CA LYS A 289 4.09 12.44 -15.72
C LYS A 289 3.33 13.42 -14.83
N ALA A 290 2.84 12.97 -13.68
CA ALA A 290 2.11 13.80 -12.73
C ALA A 290 2.98 14.93 -12.14
N LEU A 291 4.30 14.75 -12.04
CA LEU A 291 5.24 15.79 -11.59
C LEU A 291 5.28 17.05 -12.49
N ARG A 292 4.68 17.00 -13.68
CA ARG A 292 4.43 18.20 -14.50
C ARG A 292 3.41 19.16 -13.85
N ASN A 293 2.56 18.66 -12.96
CA ASN A 293 1.72 19.47 -12.10
C ASN A 293 2.61 20.20 -11.07
N MET A 294 2.76 21.51 -11.25
CA MET A 294 3.57 22.36 -10.36
C MET A 294 3.05 22.41 -8.91
N SER A 295 1.77 22.08 -8.69
CA SER A 295 1.16 22.04 -7.35
C SER A 295 1.32 20.68 -6.66
N LEU A 296 1.67 19.63 -7.40
CA LEU A 296 1.98 18.32 -6.83
C LEU A 296 3.30 18.40 -6.08
N LYS A 297 3.31 17.93 -4.83
CA LYS A 297 4.51 17.73 -4.03
C LYS A 297 4.72 16.25 -3.76
N VAL A 298 5.92 15.74 -4.03
CA VAL A 298 6.28 14.34 -3.74
C VAL A 298 7.35 14.33 -2.66
N ILE A 299 7.09 13.61 -1.57
CA ILE A 299 8.03 13.38 -0.47
C ILE A 299 8.39 11.91 -0.44
N ILE A 300 9.67 11.58 -0.63
CA ILE A 300 10.16 10.20 -0.61
C ILE A 300 11.01 10.00 0.64
N PHE A 301 10.59 9.09 1.51
CA PHE A 301 11.39 8.67 2.66
C PHE A 301 12.41 7.62 2.23
N SER A 302 13.68 8.00 2.24
CA SER A 302 14.78 7.11 1.84
C SER A 302 15.28 6.30 3.02
N TYR A 303 15.23 4.97 2.90
CA TYR A 303 15.68 4.04 3.93
C TYR A 303 17.17 4.20 4.26
N ASN A 304 18.03 4.31 3.25
CA ASN A 304 19.48 4.43 3.41
C ASN A 304 20.10 5.38 2.38
N GLU A 305 21.43 5.53 2.41
CA GLU A 305 22.19 6.42 1.52
C GLU A 305 22.19 5.96 0.06
N ILE A 306 22.19 4.64 -0.20
CA ILE A 306 22.16 4.07 -1.55
C ILE A 306 20.82 4.44 -2.22
N SER A 307 19.71 4.18 -1.55
CA SER A 307 18.38 4.56 -2.05
C SER A 307 18.25 6.07 -2.24
N ARG A 308 18.89 6.87 -1.37
CA ARG A 308 18.86 8.34 -1.47
C ARG A 308 19.50 8.80 -2.77
N ILE A 309 20.68 8.27 -3.10
CA ILE A 309 21.39 8.60 -4.34
C ILE A 309 20.56 8.13 -5.55
N ALA A 310 20.01 6.91 -5.51
CA ALA A 310 19.18 6.39 -6.57
C ALA A 310 17.93 7.25 -6.84
N PHE A 311 17.22 7.70 -5.79
CA PHE A 311 16.08 8.60 -5.95
C PHE A 311 16.48 9.97 -6.48
N MET A 312 17.62 10.52 -6.02
CA MET A 312 18.14 11.81 -6.51
C MET A 312 18.47 11.77 -8.00
N GLU A 313 18.99 10.64 -8.49
CA GLU A 313 19.22 10.42 -9.91
C GLU A 313 17.91 10.25 -10.67
N LYS A 314 17.02 9.38 -10.18
CA LYS A 314 15.74 9.06 -10.83
C LYS A 314 14.82 10.29 -11.01
N PHE A 315 14.85 11.22 -10.05
CA PHE A 315 14.00 12.41 -10.04
C PHE A 315 14.77 13.73 -10.20
N ARG A 316 16.01 13.69 -10.71
CA ARG A 316 16.93 14.82 -10.80
C ARG A 316 16.29 16.11 -11.33
N ASP A 317 15.43 16.00 -12.33
CA ASP A 317 14.86 17.15 -13.05
C ASP A 317 13.64 17.79 -12.37
N TYR A 318 13.11 17.20 -11.30
CA TYR A 318 11.83 17.60 -10.69
C TYR A 318 12.03 18.35 -9.37
N SER A 319 11.82 19.67 -9.36
CA SER A 319 11.98 20.51 -8.15
C SER A 319 10.92 20.30 -7.08
N ASN A 320 9.80 19.69 -7.44
CA ASN A 320 8.69 19.35 -6.57
C ASN A 320 8.81 17.95 -5.93
N VAL A 321 9.97 17.29 -6.10
CA VAL A 321 10.35 16.06 -5.40
C VAL A 321 11.32 16.38 -4.27
N GLU A 322 11.03 15.90 -3.08
CA GLU A 322 11.88 16.03 -1.90
C GLU A 322 12.21 14.66 -1.31
N ILE A 323 13.48 14.37 -1.13
CA ILE A 323 13.98 13.11 -0.57
C ILE A 323 14.41 13.35 0.87
N VAL A 324 13.64 12.75 1.78
CA VAL A 324 13.85 12.87 3.23
C VAL A 324 14.71 11.70 3.70
N TYR A 325 15.75 11.99 4.47
CA TYR A 325 16.65 10.98 5.02
C TYR A 325 17.14 11.37 6.41
N THR A 326 17.58 10.39 7.19
CA THR A 326 18.24 10.61 8.49
C THR A 326 19.76 10.49 8.34
N PRO A 327 20.54 11.55 8.57
CA PRO A 327 22.00 11.47 8.44
C PRO A 327 22.61 10.41 9.38
N GLY A 328 23.38 9.48 8.80
CA GLY A 328 24.09 8.43 9.54
C GLY A 328 23.21 7.35 10.18
N LYS A 329 21.91 7.29 9.85
CA LYS A 329 20.97 6.27 10.36
C LYS A 329 20.00 5.85 9.27
N GLU A 330 19.50 4.62 9.37
CA GLU A 330 18.41 4.15 8.52
C GLU A 330 17.09 4.81 8.92
N LEU A 331 16.25 5.10 7.93
CA LEU A 331 14.93 5.68 8.10
C LEU A 331 13.89 4.55 7.93
N ASP A 332 13.61 3.86 9.02
CA ASP A 332 12.64 2.77 9.08
C ASP A 332 11.20 3.27 9.19
N PHE A 333 10.23 2.34 9.19
CA PHE A 333 8.82 2.70 9.25
C PHE A 333 8.45 3.37 10.58
N THR A 334 9.14 3.00 11.68
CA THR A 334 9.02 3.67 12.98
C THR A 334 9.35 5.16 12.85
N LYS A 335 10.46 5.50 12.20
CA LYS A 335 10.87 6.89 12.01
C LYS A 335 9.90 7.66 11.12
N VAL A 336 9.39 7.04 10.06
CA VAL A 336 8.33 7.65 9.23
C VAL A 336 7.11 7.97 10.09
N ASN A 337 6.65 7.01 10.91
CA ASN A 337 5.52 7.22 11.80
C ASN A 337 5.79 8.35 12.79
N GLU A 338 6.99 8.47 13.36
CA GLU A 338 7.37 9.60 14.20
C GLU A 338 7.29 10.94 13.46
N ILE A 339 7.77 11.00 12.22
CA ILE A 339 7.76 12.21 11.38
C ILE A 339 6.31 12.61 11.07
N ILE A 340 5.47 11.68 10.66
CA ILE A 340 4.05 11.91 10.38
C ILE A 340 3.34 12.38 11.66
N ASN A 341 3.67 11.78 12.81
CA ASN A 341 3.14 12.15 14.11
C ASN A 341 3.65 13.49 14.66
N CYS A 342 4.67 14.12 14.06
CA CYS A 342 5.18 15.41 14.54
C CYS A 342 4.13 16.52 14.52
N PHE A 343 3.11 16.38 13.67
CA PHE A 343 1.91 17.22 13.61
C PHE A 343 1.10 17.25 14.93
N LEU A 344 1.32 16.30 15.85
CA LEU A 344 0.36 15.97 16.92
C LEU A 344 0.75 16.42 18.33
N ARG A 345 1.85 17.16 18.51
CA ARG A 345 2.37 17.54 19.83
C ARG A 345 1.87 18.91 20.35
N ARG A 346 0.68 19.36 19.96
CA ARG A 346 0.04 20.55 20.54
C ARG A 346 -1.35 20.27 21.05
#